data_AF-A0AAW4VM14-F1
#
_entry.id   AF-A0AAW4VM14-F1
#
_cell.length_a   1.000
_cell.length_b   1.000
_cell.length_c   1.000
_cell.angle_alpha   90.00
_cell.angle_beta   90.00
_cell.angle_gamma   90.00
#
_symmetry.space_group_name_H-M   'P 1'
#
loop_
_entity.id
_entity.type
_entity.pdbx_description
1 polymer ?
#
loop_
_entity_poly.entity_id
_entity_poly.type
_entity_poly.pdbx_seq_one_letter_code
_entity_poly.pdbx_strand_id
1 'polypeptide(L)'
;MHGDGSDDELLNEEGIENTDAVLALTGLDEENIVLSLSAKSLYHKKTIAKVTRMNYTGLSDVLKVDSIVAPKKIVASQIIRYVRAKMTKDHDSAVKTLYKIVDGEVEAVEFKVTEHFNYLQQQDLWLLIIVNGHYFHK
;
A
#
# COMPACT_ATOMS: atom_id res chain seq x y z
N MET A 1 31.03 -3.60 1.77
CA MET A 1 30.39 -2.65 2.70
C MET A 1 29.89 -3.45 3.88
N HIS A 2 30.59 -3.35 5.01
CA HIS A 2 30.17 -3.90 6.30
C HIS A 2 30.03 -2.68 7.20
N GLY A 3 28.81 -2.40 7.61
CA GLY A 3 28.47 -1.20 8.36
C GLY A 3 27.11 -1.40 8.99
N ASP A 4 27.01 -1.08 10.27
CA ASP A 4 25.75 -1.08 10.99
C ASP A 4 25.02 0.20 10.63
N GLY A 5 23.84 0.10 10.02
CA GLY A 5 23.11 1.30 9.62
C GLY A 5 22.69 2.16 10.81
N SER A 6 22.68 1.61 12.03
CA SER A 6 22.33 2.37 13.24
C SER A 6 23.47 3.26 13.74
N ASP A 7 24.66 3.17 13.13
CA ASP A 7 25.81 4.01 13.42
C ASP A 7 25.73 5.36 12.69
N ASP A 8 25.52 6.42 13.46
CA ASP A 8 25.35 7.79 12.96
C ASP A 8 26.64 8.34 12.31
N GLU A 9 27.82 7.97 12.82
CA GLU A 9 29.09 8.40 12.24
C GLU A 9 29.28 7.80 10.85
N LEU A 10 28.97 6.50 10.72
CA LEU A 10 29.01 5.82 9.44
C LEU A 10 28.00 6.40 8.44
N LEU A 11 26.76 6.69 8.87
CA LEU A 11 25.76 7.29 7.98
C LEU A 11 26.22 8.66 7.46
N ASN A 12 26.89 9.45 8.30
CA ASN A 12 27.48 10.71 7.90
C ASN A 12 28.64 10.53 6.92
N GLU A 13 29.54 9.56 7.15
CA GLU A 13 30.62 9.21 6.23
C GLU A 13 30.09 8.78 4.85
N GLU A 14 28.98 8.04 4.83
CA GLU A 14 28.29 7.63 3.60
C GLU A 14 27.46 8.77 2.97
N GLY A 15 27.52 9.98 3.54
CA GLY A 15 26.97 11.19 2.93
C GLY A 15 25.46 11.31 3.03
N ILE A 16 24.84 10.74 4.08
CA ILE A 16 23.40 10.81 4.29
C ILE A 16 22.85 12.24 4.22
N GLU A 17 23.60 13.24 4.68
CA GLU A 17 23.23 14.66 4.62
C GLU A 17 22.96 15.16 3.19
N ASN A 18 23.62 14.59 2.18
CA ASN A 18 23.46 14.97 0.78
C ASN A 18 22.37 14.17 0.05
N THR A 19 21.68 13.26 0.74
CA THR A 19 20.61 12.44 0.15
C THR A 19 19.25 13.11 0.29
N ASP A 20 18.34 12.82 -0.66
CA ASP A 20 16.95 13.30 -0.63
C ASP A 20 16.03 12.39 0.20
N ALA A 21 16.36 11.10 0.28
CA ALA A 21 15.56 10.09 0.94
C ALA A 21 16.39 8.87 1.36
N VAL A 22 15.94 8.19 2.40
CA VAL A 22 16.53 6.95 2.92
C VAL A 22 15.53 5.81 2.78
N LEU A 23 16.01 4.68 2.25
CA LEU A 23 15.23 3.47 2.05
C LEU A 23 15.88 2.34 2.88
N ALA A 24 15.26 1.96 3.99
CA ALA A 24 15.78 0.94 4.88
C ALA A 24 15.26 -0.45 4.48
N LEU A 25 16.17 -1.29 3.95
CA LEU A 25 15.85 -2.59 3.33
C LEU A 25 16.57 -3.78 3.96
N THR A 26 17.05 -3.67 5.19
CA THR A 26 17.75 -4.74 5.89
C THR A 26 16.85 -5.96 6.12
N GLY A 27 17.45 -7.07 6.58
CA GLY A 27 16.72 -8.30 6.88
C GLY A 27 15.80 -8.22 8.11
N LEU A 28 15.91 -7.15 8.90
CA LEU A 28 15.23 -7.00 10.18
C LEU A 28 14.29 -5.79 10.15
N ASP A 29 13.04 -6.01 10.56
CA ASP A 29 12.02 -4.97 10.52
C ASP A 29 12.33 -3.87 11.54
N GLU A 30 12.80 -4.26 12.74
CA GLU A 30 13.14 -3.37 13.83
C GLU A 30 14.29 -2.43 13.46
N GLU A 31 15.31 -2.97 12.78
CA GLU A 31 16.43 -2.19 12.26
C GLU A 31 15.93 -1.19 11.22
N ASN A 32 15.13 -1.63 10.24
CA ASN A 32 14.58 -0.73 9.22
C ASN A 32 13.77 0.43 9.80
N ILE A 33 13.01 0.17 10.87
CA ILE A 33 12.24 1.19 11.58
C ILE A 33 13.18 2.17 12.29
N VAL A 34 14.17 1.68 13.04
CA VAL A 34 15.13 2.53 13.77
C VAL A 34 15.95 3.39 12.80
N LEU A 35 16.44 2.81 11.70
CA LEU A 35 17.15 3.54 10.64
C LEU A 35 16.32 4.68 10.07
N SER A 36 15.06 4.37 9.75
CA SER A 36 14.13 5.35 9.18
C SER A 36 13.75 6.44 10.19
N LEU A 37 13.75 6.12 11.47
CA LEU A 37 13.54 7.09 12.54
C LEU A 37 14.75 8.01 12.70
N SER A 38 15.97 7.46 12.79
CA SER A 38 17.21 8.24 12.91
C SER A 38 17.41 9.15 11.69
N ALA A 39 17.24 8.61 10.49
CA ALA A 39 17.31 9.38 9.24
C ALA A 39 16.32 10.55 9.20
N LYS A 40 15.13 10.39 9.79
CA LYS A 40 14.13 11.45 9.86
C LYS A 40 14.40 12.44 10.99
N SER A 41 14.77 11.98 12.18
CA SER A 41 14.92 12.85 13.36
C SER A 41 16.21 13.66 13.35
N LEU A 42 17.32 13.06 12.89
CA LEU A 42 18.63 13.69 12.90
C LEU A 42 18.89 14.44 11.59
N TYR A 43 18.52 13.82 10.47
CA TYR A 43 18.89 14.32 9.14
C TYR A 43 17.71 14.88 8.33
N HIS A 44 16.50 14.89 8.89
CA HIS A 44 15.29 15.42 8.26
C HIS A 44 15.01 14.83 6.87
N LYS A 45 15.38 13.55 6.66
CA LYS A 45 15.22 12.86 5.38
C LYS A 45 13.82 12.29 5.23
N LYS A 46 13.37 12.15 3.98
CA LYS A 46 12.20 11.33 3.66
C LYS A 46 12.56 9.87 3.87
N THR A 47 11.73 9.11 4.58
CA THR A 47 12.08 7.73 4.94
C THR A 47 11.06 6.69 4.55
N ILE A 48 11.56 5.57 4.02
CA ILE A 48 10.75 4.42 3.64
C ILE A 48 11.34 3.18 4.31
N ALA A 49 10.55 2.51 5.15
CA ALA A 49 10.96 1.27 5.82
C ALA A 49 10.31 0.06 5.16
N LYS A 50 11.10 -0.97 4.82
CA LYS A 50 10.57 -2.29 4.49
C LYS A 50 10.24 -3.03 5.78
N VAL A 51 8.98 -3.44 5.94
CA VAL A 51 8.52 -4.19 7.10
C VAL A 51 7.73 -5.42 6.69
N THR A 52 8.11 -6.58 7.21
CA THR A 52 7.54 -7.87 6.85
C THR A 52 6.42 -8.30 7.80
N ARG A 53 6.54 -7.96 9.09
CA ARG A 53 5.56 -8.33 10.11
C ARG A 53 4.36 -7.39 10.09
N MET A 54 3.17 -7.99 10.12
CA MET A 54 1.91 -7.26 9.92
C MET A 54 1.58 -6.29 11.07
N ASN A 55 2.07 -6.56 12.28
CA ASN A 55 1.85 -5.71 13.46
C ASN A 55 2.39 -4.28 13.31
N TYR A 56 3.38 -4.06 12.44
CA TYR A 56 3.94 -2.73 12.20
C TYR A 56 3.27 -1.97 11.05
N THR A 57 2.45 -2.64 10.23
CA THR A 57 1.94 -2.05 8.98
C THR A 57 0.90 -0.94 9.17
N GLY A 58 0.26 -0.87 10.34
CA GLY A 58 -0.63 0.23 10.74
C GLY A 58 0.00 1.19 11.74
N LEU A 59 1.31 1.09 11.97
CA LEU A 59 2.03 1.91 12.94
C LEU A 59 2.85 3.02 12.28
N SER A 60 2.74 3.29 10.98
CA SER A 60 3.49 4.38 10.31
C SER A 60 3.31 5.72 11.02
N ASP A 61 2.06 6.04 11.36
CA ASP A 61 1.71 7.31 12.01
C ASP A 61 2.26 7.39 13.44
N VAL A 62 2.34 6.25 14.13
CA VAL A 62 2.89 6.15 15.49
C VAL A 62 4.41 6.18 15.46
N LEU A 63 5.02 5.46 14.53
CA LEU A 63 6.46 5.33 14.34
C LEU A 63 7.07 6.53 13.62
N LYS A 64 6.26 7.50 13.18
CA LYS A 64 6.69 8.72 12.48
C LYS A 64 7.51 8.46 11.21
N VAL A 65 7.50 7.26 10.63
CA VAL A 65 8.16 6.96 9.35
C VAL A 65 7.27 7.45 8.21
N ASP A 66 7.81 8.05 7.13
CA ASP A 66 6.96 8.62 6.07
C ASP A 66 6.21 7.55 5.28
N SER A 67 6.80 6.37 5.07
CA SER A 67 6.14 5.26 4.40
C SER A 67 6.65 3.90 4.86
N ILE A 68 5.74 2.93 4.89
CA ILE A 68 6.05 1.53 5.17
C ILE A 68 5.69 0.69 3.94
N VAL A 69 6.67 -0.04 3.42
CA VAL A 69 6.44 -1.05 2.38
C VAL A 69 6.34 -2.41 3.05
N ALA A 70 5.19 -3.07 2.88
CA ALA A 70 4.92 -4.38 3.46
C ALA A 70 4.76 -5.46 2.38
N PRO A 71 5.86 -6.10 1.90
CA PRO A 71 5.81 -7.03 0.78
C PRO A 71 4.81 -8.16 0.96
N LYS A 72 4.70 -8.74 2.17
CA LYS A 72 3.73 -9.80 2.47
C LYS A 72 2.28 -9.33 2.32
N LYS A 73 1.95 -8.12 2.79
CA LYS A 73 0.61 -7.51 2.64
C LYS A 73 0.29 -7.27 1.16
N ILE A 74 1.26 -6.74 0.41
CA ILE A 74 1.13 -6.50 -1.03
C ILE A 74 0.86 -7.82 -1.76
N VAL A 75 1.73 -8.83 -1.59
CA VAL A 75 1.59 -10.14 -2.27
C VAL A 75 0.28 -10.84 -1.87
N ALA A 76 -0.08 -10.86 -0.59
CA ALA A 76 -1.33 -11.45 -0.13
C ALA A 76 -2.54 -10.77 -0.80
N SER A 77 -2.54 -9.44 -0.90
CA SER A 77 -3.59 -8.68 -1.61
C SER A 77 -3.68 -9.06 -3.09
N GLN A 78 -2.54 -9.22 -3.77
CA GLN A 78 -2.51 -9.68 -5.17
C GLN A 78 -3.10 -11.09 -5.34
N ILE A 79 -2.75 -12.02 -4.45
CA ILE A 79 -3.26 -13.41 -4.47
C ILE A 79 -4.77 -13.41 -4.25
N ILE A 80 -5.27 -12.71 -3.23
CA ILE A 80 -6.70 -12.62 -2.93
C ILE A 80 -7.46 -12.05 -4.14
N ARG A 81 -6.93 -11.00 -4.77
CA ARG A 81 -7.54 -10.42 -5.98
C ARG A 81 -7.60 -11.43 -7.11
N TYR A 82 -6.52 -12.15 -7.37
CA TYR A 82 -6.46 -13.16 -8.43
C TYR A 82 -7.46 -14.31 -8.20
N VAL A 83 -7.53 -14.84 -6.97
CA VAL A 83 -8.46 -15.93 -6.62
C VAL A 83 -9.90 -15.48 -6.80
N ARG A 84 -10.27 -14.29 -6.31
CA ARG A 84 -11.62 -13.73 -6.47
C ARG A 84 -12.00 -13.58 -7.94
N ALA A 85 -11.12 -12.99 -8.75
CA ALA A 85 -11.34 -12.78 -10.18
C ALA A 85 -11.47 -14.11 -10.96
N LYS A 86 -10.93 -15.22 -10.44
CA LYS A 86 -11.10 -16.55 -11.04
C LYS A 86 -12.42 -17.19 -10.62
N MET A 87 -12.82 -17.06 -9.35
CA MET A 87 -14.09 -17.58 -8.84
C MET A 87 -15.31 -16.89 -9.46
N THR A 88 -15.20 -15.62 -9.83
CA THR A 88 -16.29 -14.86 -10.47
C THR A 88 -16.46 -15.14 -11.98
N LYS A 89 -15.64 -16.02 -12.58
CA LYS A 89 -15.79 -16.40 -13.99
C LYS A 89 -16.91 -17.43 -14.24
N ASP A 90 -17.28 -18.21 -13.23
CA ASP A 90 -18.24 -19.32 -13.36
C ASP A 90 -19.67 -18.95 -12.95
N HIS A 91 -19.87 -17.79 -12.34
CA HIS A 91 -21.19 -17.28 -11.94
C HIS A 91 -21.31 -15.82 -12.39
N ASP A 92 -22.51 -15.45 -12.85
CA ASP A 92 -22.96 -14.14 -13.41
C ASP A 92 -22.64 -12.89 -12.54
N SER A 93 -21.89 -13.05 -11.45
CA SER A 93 -21.32 -12.03 -10.60
C SER A 93 -20.17 -11.31 -11.31
N ALA A 94 -20.48 -10.19 -11.94
CA ALA A 94 -19.54 -9.51 -12.80
C ALA A 94 -18.39 -8.74 -12.11
N VAL A 95 -18.11 -8.96 -10.82
CA VAL A 95 -17.05 -8.24 -10.11
C VAL A 95 -15.67 -8.74 -10.57
N LYS A 96 -14.92 -7.86 -11.25
CA LYS A 96 -13.56 -8.10 -11.73
C LYS A 96 -12.51 -7.81 -10.66
N THR A 97 -12.68 -6.71 -9.93
CA THR A 97 -11.66 -6.23 -9.00
C THR A 97 -12.28 -5.49 -7.81
N LEU A 98 -11.76 -5.72 -6.61
CA LEU A 98 -12.05 -4.91 -5.43
C LEU A 98 -10.75 -4.28 -4.94
N TYR A 99 -10.68 -2.95 -4.97
CA TYR A 99 -9.59 -2.18 -4.39
C TYR A 99 -10.00 -1.70 -3.01
N LYS A 100 -9.21 -2.05 -1.99
CA LYS A 100 -9.32 -1.41 -0.68
C LYS A 100 -8.40 -0.21 -0.65
N ILE A 101 -8.98 0.97 -0.48
CA ILE A 101 -8.32 2.27 -0.42
C ILE A 101 -8.56 2.78 1.01
N VAL A 102 -7.59 3.52 1.57
CA VAL A 102 -7.66 4.03 2.96
C VAL A 102 -7.89 2.91 3.98
N ASP A 103 -6.99 1.92 4.02
CA ASP A 103 -7.07 0.75 4.93
C ASP A 103 -8.41 -0.03 4.94
N GLY A 104 -9.21 0.10 3.87
CA GLY A 104 -10.47 -0.61 3.72
C GLY A 104 -11.71 0.22 4.05
N GLU A 105 -11.54 1.49 4.44
CA GLU A 105 -12.63 2.46 4.60
C GLU A 105 -13.30 2.80 3.26
N VAL A 106 -12.59 2.59 2.15
CA VAL A 106 -13.10 2.75 0.80
C VAL A 106 -12.86 1.46 0.03
N GLU A 107 -13.94 0.90 -0.52
CA GLU A 107 -13.87 -0.26 -1.40
C GLU A 107 -14.32 0.15 -2.81
N ALA A 108 -13.38 0.25 -3.75
CA ALA A 108 -13.73 0.47 -5.16
C ALA A 108 -13.92 -0.87 -5.86
N VAL A 109 -15.07 -1.06 -6.50
CA VAL A 109 -15.44 -2.32 -7.17
C VAL A 109 -15.51 -2.09 -8.68
N GLU A 110 -14.67 -2.79 -9.43
CA GLU A 110 -14.79 -2.89 -10.89
C GLU A 110 -15.67 -4.08 -11.23
N PHE A 111 -16.71 -3.89 -12.05
CA PHE A 111 -17.52 -4.98 -12.56
C PHE A 111 -17.79 -4.85 -14.07
N LYS A 112 -18.02 -5.99 -14.73
CA LYS A 112 -18.39 -6.07 -16.14
C LYS A 112 -19.90 -5.90 -16.28
N VAL A 113 -20.36 -4.90 -17.01
CA VAL A 113 -21.80 -4.79 -17.27
C VAL A 113 -22.22 -5.87 -18.28
N THR A 114 -23.20 -6.71 -17.93
CA THR A 114 -23.78 -7.74 -18.81
C THR A 114 -25.17 -7.30 -19.26
N GLU A 115 -25.73 -7.95 -20.30
CA GLU A 115 -27.04 -7.61 -20.88
C GLU A 115 -28.20 -7.73 -19.87
N HIS A 116 -28.01 -8.45 -18.76
CA HIS A 116 -28.98 -8.61 -17.68
C HIS A 116 -28.90 -7.51 -16.59
N PHE A 117 -28.02 -6.52 -16.76
CA PHE A 117 -27.87 -5.42 -15.82
C PHE A 117 -28.98 -4.37 -16.02
N ASN A 118 -30.10 -4.54 -15.31
CA ASN A 118 -31.34 -3.76 -15.48
C ASN A 118 -31.23 -2.24 -15.19
N TYR A 119 -30.09 -1.71 -14.75
CA TYR A 119 -29.89 -0.28 -14.49
C TYR A 119 -29.39 0.55 -15.69
N LEU A 120 -29.09 -0.09 -16.84
CA LEU A 120 -28.55 0.59 -18.03
C LEU A 120 -29.58 1.35 -18.89
N GLN A 121 -30.88 1.35 -18.57
CA GLN A 121 -31.86 2.09 -19.37
C GLN A 121 -31.83 3.62 -19.16
N GLN A 122 -31.00 4.12 -18.25
CA GLN A 122 -30.74 5.56 -18.11
C GLN A 122 -29.25 5.87 -18.21
N GLN A 123 -28.87 6.31 -19.41
CA GLN A 123 -27.69 7.10 -19.74
C GLN A 123 -26.35 6.38 -19.93
N ASP A 124 -25.61 6.90 -20.91
CA ASP A 124 -24.37 6.38 -21.45
C ASP A 124 -23.30 6.08 -20.40
N LEU A 125 -22.65 4.94 -20.58
CA LEU A 125 -21.63 4.32 -19.72
C LEU A 125 -20.50 5.27 -19.30
N TRP A 126 -20.37 5.49 -17.99
CA TRP A 126 -19.09 5.78 -17.32
C TRP A 126 -18.99 5.00 -16.00
N LEU A 127 -17.75 4.64 -15.63
CA LEU A 127 -17.33 3.84 -14.48
C LEU A 127 -18.22 4.03 -13.22
N LEU A 128 -18.89 2.99 -12.72
CA LEU A 128 -19.59 3.04 -11.43
C LEU A 128 -18.60 2.75 -10.30
N ILE A 129 -18.15 3.78 -9.57
CA ILE A 129 -17.39 3.61 -8.33
C ILE A 129 -18.39 3.67 -7.17
N ILE A 130 -18.59 2.54 -6.49
CA ILE A 130 -19.37 2.50 -5.25
C ILE A 130 -18.42 2.89 -4.11
N VAL A 131 -18.70 3.99 -3.39
CA VAL A 131 -18.00 4.34 -2.14
C VAL A 131 -19.03 4.41 -1.03
N ASN A 132 -18.97 3.51 -0.07
CA ASN A 132 -19.82 3.53 1.14
C ASN A 132 -21.33 3.72 0.87
N GLY A 133 -21.88 3.00 -0.12
CA GLY A 133 -23.31 3.08 -0.48
C GLY A 133 -23.74 4.42 -1.12
N HIS A 134 -22.81 5.34 -1.36
CA HIS A 134 -23.05 6.58 -2.09
C HIS A 134 -22.58 6.43 -3.54
N TYR A 135 -23.50 6.71 -4.46
CA TYR A 135 -23.25 6.70 -5.90
C TYR A 135 -22.61 8.02 -6.32
N PHE A 136 -21.47 7.95 -6.99
CA PHE A 136 -20.84 9.11 -7.61
C PHE A 136 -21.01 9.01 -9.13
N HIS A 137 -21.70 10.00 -9.71
CA HIS A 137 -21.73 10.23 -11.16
C HIS A 137 -20.65 11.25 -11.52
N LYS A 138 -19.87 10.96 -12.57
CA LYS A 138 -19.09 11.96 -13.29
C LYS A 138 -19.28 11.78 -14.78
#